data_AF-A0A7S2ERL9-F1
#
_entry.id   AF-A0A7S2ERL9-F1
#
_cell.length_a   1.000
_cell.length_b   1.000
_cell.length_c   1.000
_cell.angle_alpha   90.00
_cell.angle_beta   90.00
_cell.angle_gamma   90.00
#
_symmetry.space_group_name_H-M   'P 1'
#
loop_
_entity.id
_entity.type
_entity.pdbx_description
1 polymer ?
#
loop_
_entity_poly.entity_id
_entity_poly.type
_entity_poly.pdbx_seq_one_letter_code
_entity_poly.pdbx_strand_id
1 'polypeptide(L)'
;SALGVLASASVLLKGNDQIRGKHGNNIAPLSLCSSVPGFDLSNDPIWCPPERNALKKIYDEAGGQDWTRDDGWVDEFNNHCTWHGIECNEENNVIKLALENNGLSGL
;
A
#
# COMPACT_ATOMS: atom_id res chain seq x y z
N SER A 1 34.31 0.22 -23.82
CA SER A 1 32.93 -0.24 -23.61
C SER A 1 32.09 0.96 -23.20
N ALA A 2 31.09 1.34 -23.99
CA ALA A 2 30.27 2.51 -23.70
C ALA A 2 29.35 2.20 -22.52
N LEU A 3 29.52 2.93 -21.41
CA LEU A 3 28.52 3.04 -20.35
C LEU A 3 27.35 3.81 -20.97
N GLY A 4 26.33 3.08 -21.42
CA GLY A 4 25.06 3.67 -21.84
C GLY A 4 24.41 4.33 -20.64
N VAL A 5 24.48 5.66 -20.56
CA VAL A 5 23.63 6.44 -19.66
C VAL A 5 22.20 6.17 -20.12
N LEU A 6 21.36 5.59 -19.25
CA LEU A 6 19.92 5.54 -19.47
C LEU A 6 19.45 7.00 -19.60
N ALA A 7 19.27 7.44 -20.83
CA ALA A 7 18.57 8.68 -21.13
C ALA A 7 17.13 8.49 -20.65
N SER A 8 16.87 8.97 -19.42
CA SER A 8 15.56 9.12 -18.77
C SER A 8 14.45 8.26 -19.36
N ALA A 9 14.25 7.06 -18.79
CA ALA A 9 13.03 6.31 -19.03
C ALA A 9 11.87 7.05 -18.33
N SER A 10 11.07 7.78 -19.10
CA SER A 10 9.83 8.39 -18.60
C SER A 10 8.71 7.35 -18.65
N VAL A 11 8.25 6.87 -17.50
CA VAL A 11 7.03 6.06 -17.40
C VAL A 11 5.85 7.00 -17.25
N LEU A 12 4.90 6.98 -18.19
CA LEU A 12 3.66 7.74 -18.10
C LEU A 12 2.66 6.96 -17.24
N LEU A 13 2.41 7.43 -16.02
CA LEU A 13 1.46 6.82 -15.07
C LEU A 13 0.12 7.57 -15.02
N LYS A 14 -0.23 8.24 -16.13
CA LYS A 14 -1.42 9.09 -16.29
C LYS A 14 -2.28 8.58 -17.44
N GLY A 15 -3.57 8.87 -17.39
CA GLY A 15 -4.55 8.43 -18.36
C GLY A 15 -4.87 6.94 -18.19
N ASN A 16 -4.94 6.45 -16.96
CA ASN A 16 -5.47 5.14 -16.58
C ASN A 16 -6.89 5.24 -16.02
N ASP A 17 -7.48 6.42 -15.90
CA ASP A 17 -8.87 6.63 -15.46
C ASP A 17 -9.91 5.79 -16.23
N GLN A 18 -9.65 5.44 -17.50
CA GLN A 18 -10.53 4.55 -18.28
C GLN A 18 -10.49 3.06 -17.88
N ILE A 19 -9.57 2.64 -17.00
CA ILE A 19 -9.49 1.25 -16.49
C ILE A 19 -10.33 1.04 -15.23
N ARG A 20 -10.90 2.11 -14.68
CA ARG A 20 -11.80 2.06 -13.51
C ARG A 20 -12.95 1.09 -13.80
N GLY A 21 -13.15 0.12 -12.91
CA GLY A 21 -14.20 -0.91 -13.03
C GLY A 21 -13.94 -2.00 -14.06
N LYS A 22 -12.82 -1.99 -14.80
CA LYS A 22 -12.52 -3.00 -15.83
C LYS A 22 -11.67 -4.18 -15.34
N HIS A 23 -11.08 -4.08 -14.14
CA HIS A 23 -10.00 -4.97 -13.71
C HIS A 23 -10.27 -5.70 -12.38
N GLY A 24 -11.54 -6.06 -12.12
CA GLY A 24 -11.91 -6.85 -10.93
C GLY A 24 -11.51 -6.18 -9.59
N ASN A 25 -11.30 -7.01 -8.56
CA ASN A 25 -10.85 -6.58 -7.22
C ASN A 25 -9.33 -6.39 -7.13
N ASN A 26 -8.65 -6.09 -8.25
CA ASN A 26 -7.20 -5.93 -8.25
C ASN A 26 -6.83 -4.57 -7.64
N ILE A 27 -5.93 -4.59 -6.67
CA ILE A 27 -5.33 -3.39 -6.07
C ILE A 27 -4.00 -3.07 -6.76
N ALA A 28 -3.64 -1.80 -6.80
CA ALA A 28 -2.32 -1.38 -7.23
C ALA A 28 -1.25 -1.67 -6.15
N PRO A 29 0.03 -1.79 -6.54
CA PRO A 29 1.14 -1.86 -5.60
C PRO A 29 1.06 -0.76 -4.53
N LEU A 30 1.29 -1.08 -3.26
CA LEU A 30 1.24 -0.12 -2.16
C LEU A 30 2.18 1.07 -2.39
N SER A 31 3.39 0.78 -2.87
CA SER A 31 4.39 1.78 -3.25
C SER A 31 3.89 2.70 -4.37
N LEU A 32 3.13 2.19 -5.34
CA LEU A 32 2.56 2.97 -6.43
C LEU A 32 1.50 3.96 -5.93
N CYS A 33 0.69 3.54 -4.95
CA CYS A 33 -0.35 4.37 -4.33
C CYS A 33 0.20 5.45 -3.39
N SER A 34 1.32 5.17 -2.70
CA SER A 34 1.84 6.01 -1.62
C SER A 34 3.03 6.88 -2.02
N SER A 35 3.84 6.44 -2.98
CA SER A 35 5.20 6.96 -3.18
C SER A 35 5.48 7.49 -4.59
N VAL A 36 4.53 7.39 -5.53
CA VAL A 36 4.76 7.74 -6.93
C VAL A 36 3.93 8.97 -7.34
N PRO A 37 4.57 10.16 -7.48
CA PRO A 37 3.87 11.36 -7.91
C PRO A 37 3.29 11.23 -9.32
N GLY A 38 2.05 11.67 -9.49
CA GLY A 38 1.41 11.72 -10.80
C GLY A 38 0.84 10.40 -11.29
N PHE A 39 0.77 9.37 -10.44
CA PHE A 39 -0.13 8.23 -10.66
C PHE A 39 -1.58 8.71 -10.50
N ASP A 40 -2.36 8.65 -11.57
CA ASP A 40 -3.70 9.25 -11.62
C ASP A 40 -4.77 8.45 -10.86
N LEU A 41 -4.54 7.16 -10.59
CA LEU A 41 -5.42 6.33 -9.76
C LEU A 41 -5.02 6.32 -8.27
N SER A 42 -4.05 7.14 -7.84
CA SER A 42 -3.58 7.17 -6.45
C SER A 42 -4.69 7.48 -5.43
N ASN A 43 -5.75 8.16 -5.87
CA ASN A 43 -6.91 8.52 -5.05
C ASN A 43 -8.14 7.63 -5.33
N ASP A 44 -8.03 6.63 -6.20
CA ASP A 44 -9.13 5.72 -6.46
C ASP A 44 -9.23 4.68 -5.33
N PRO A 45 -10.36 4.58 -4.62
CA PRO A 45 -10.46 3.74 -3.42
C PRO A 45 -10.43 2.25 -3.71
N ILE A 46 -10.66 1.83 -4.96
CA ILE A 46 -10.58 0.42 -5.37
C ILE A 46 -9.12 0.05 -5.63
N TRP A 47 -8.41 0.86 -6.41
CA TRP A 47 -7.01 0.59 -6.77
C TRP A 47 -6.05 0.92 -5.64
N CYS A 48 -6.30 1.99 -4.91
CA CYS A 48 -5.51 2.48 -3.80
C CYS A 48 -6.39 2.68 -2.56
N PRO A 49 -6.80 1.58 -1.90
CA PRO A 49 -7.61 1.67 -0.68
C PRO A 49 -6.92 2.60 0.36
N PRO A 50 -7.57 3.67 0.82
CA PRO A 50 -6.94 4.67 1.69
C PRO A 50 -6.40 4.07 3.00
N GLU A 51 -7.07 3.04 3.52
CA GLU A 51 -6.66 2.36 4.76
C GLU A 51 -5.29 1.68 4.62
N ARG A 52 -4.91 1.17 3.44
CA ARG A 52 -3.56 0.62 3.22
C ARG A 52 -2.49 1.67 3.44
N ASN A 53 -2.72 2.89 2.95
CA ASN A 53 -1.78 4.01 3.12
C ASN A 53 -1.72 4.47 4.57
N ALA A 54 -2.87 4.54 5.25
CA ALA A 54 -2.93 4.89 6.67
C ALA A 54 -2.22 3.86 7.56
N LEU A 55 -2.45 2.57 7.30
CA LEU A 55 -1.78 1.48 8.02
C LEU A 55 -0.28 1.45 7.71
N LYS A 56 0.14 1.63 6.46
CA LYS A 56 1.57 1.79 6.13
C LYS A 56 2.21 2.91 6.95
N LYS A 57 1.53 4.06 7.09
CA LYS A 57 2.03 5.17 7.90
C LYS A 57 2.20 4.77 9.37
N ILE A 58 1.24 4.05 9.95
CA ILE A 58 1.38 3.50 11.31
C ILE A 58 2.58 2.57 11.38
N TYR A 59 2.75 1.66 10.42
CA TYR A 59 3.90 0.75 10.38
C TYR A 59 5.23 1.50 10.33
N ASP A 60 5.36 2.48 9.44
CA ASP A 60 6.58 3.28 9.30
C ASP A 60 6.88 4.09 10.57
N GLU A 61 5.86 4.72 11.18
CA GLU A 61 6.01 5.58 12.37
C GLU A 61 6.19 4.78 13.66
N ALA A 62 5.63 3.58 13.76
CA ALA A 62 5.64 2.77 14.96
C ALA A 62 6.77 1.71 14.98
N GLY A 63 7.80 1.89 14.13
CA GLY A 63 8.97 1.00 14.09
C GLY A 63 8.64 -0.39 13.57
N GLY A 64 7.77 -0.48 12.57
CA GLY A 64 7.19 -1.73 12.07
C GLY A 64 8.18 -2.83 11.70
N GLN A 65 9.37 -2.45 11.24
CA GLN A 65 10.45 -3.40 10.90
C GLN A 65 10.99 -4.16 12.11
N ASP A 66 10.80 -3.64 13.31
CA ASP A 66 11.25 -4.23 14.58
C ASP A 66 10.11 -4.93 15.33
N TRP A 67 8.91 -5.02 14.74
CA TRP A 67 7.78 -5.67 15.38
C TRP A 67 8.00 -7.16 15.54
N THR A 68 7.40 -7.73 16.59
CA THR A 68 7.47 -9.18 16.83
C THR A 68 6.70 -9.97 15.76
N ARG A 69 5.60 -9.39 15.26
CA ARG A 69 4.71 -9.95 14.26
C ARG A 69 4.31 -8.86 13.28
N ASP A 70 4.88 -8.92 12.09
CA ASP A 70 4.59 -8.02 10.97
C ASP A 70 4.11 -8.78 9.72
N ASP A 71 3.63 -10.01 9.87
CA ASP A 71 3.23 -10.84 8.73
C ASP A 71 2.23 -10.10 7.83
N GLY A 72 2.60 -9.96 6.55
CA GLY A 72 1.79 -9.31 5.52
C GLY A 72 1.83 -7.78 5.55
N TRP A 73 2.33 -7.14 6.60
CA TRP A 73 2.43 -5.67 6.64
C TRP A 73 3.26 -5.15 5.47
N VAL A 74 2.82 -4.03 4.91
CA VAL A 74 3.40 -3.38 3.72
C VAL A 74 3.52 -4.25 2.47
N ASP A 75 2.81 -5.39 2.41
CA ASP A 75 2.72 -6.19 1.19
C ASP A 75 2.17 -5.34 0.04
N GLU A 76 2.87 -5.39 -1.09
CA GLU A 76 2.59 -4.56 -2.25
C GLU A 76 1.24 -4.91 -2.90
N PHE A 77 0.84 -6.18 -2.93
CA PHE A 77 -0.23 -6.67 -3.81
C PHE A 77 -1.46 -7.22 -3.08
N ASN A 78 -1.36 -7.49 -1.78
CA ASN A 78 -2.42 -8.07 -0.99
C ASN A 78 -3.25 -7.02 -0.25
N ASN A 79 -4.53 -7.36 -0.03
CA ASN A 79 -5.44 -6.54 0.76
C ASN A 79 -4.96 -6.48 2.22
N HIS A 80 -5.06 -5.31 2.84
CA HIS A 80 -4.65 -5.09 4.24
C HIS A 80 -5.41 -5.95 5.25
N CYS A 81 -6.61 -6.43 4.93
CA CYS A 81 -7.36 -7.36 5.76
C CYS A 81 -6.66 -8.73 5.95
N THR A 82 -5.62 -9.00 5.16
CA THR A 82 -4.78 -10.20 5.31
C THR A 82 -3.58 -10.00 6.23
N TRP A 83 -3.29 -8.76 6.64
CA TRP A 83 -2.14 -8.42 7.46
C TRP A 83 -2.38 -8.81 8.92
N HIS A 84 -1.31 -9.19 9.62
CA HIS A 84 -1.40 -9.60 11.01
C HIS A 84 -2.01 -8.49 11.89
N GLY A 85 -2.99 -8.87 12.71
CA GLY A 85 -3.62 -7.96 13.66
C GLY A 85 -4.66 -7.01 13.07
N ILE A 86 -4.99 -7.11 11.77
CA ILE A 86 -6.06 -6.31 11.16
C ILE A 86 -7.35 -7.14 11.06
N GLU A 87 -8.45 -6.58 11.57
CA GLU A 87 -9.80 -7.11 11.40
C GLU A 87 -10.59 -6.18 10.50
N CYS A 88 -11.23 -6.74 9.48
CA CYS A 88 -12.08 -6.00 8.56
C CYS A 88 -13.53 -6.48 8.61
N ASN A 89 -14.46 -5.59 8.21
CA ASN A 89 -15.83 -5.97 7.94
C ASN A 89 -15.99 -6.60 6.53
N GLU A 90 -17.23 -6.98 6.17
CA GLU A 90 -17.55 -7.60 4.87
C GLU A 90 -17.25 -6.70 3.66
N GLU A 91 -17.12 -5.39 3.87
CA GLU A 91 -16.78 -4.40 2.84
C GLU A 91 -15.26 -4.16 2.74
N ASN A 92 -14.44 -4.92 3.49
CA ASN A 92 -13.00 -4.74 3.64
C ASN A 92 -12.57 -3.41 4.29
N ASN A 93 -13.44 -2.79 5.10
CA ASN A 93 -13.04 -1.65 5.93
C ASN A 93 -12.47 -2.16 7.25
N VAL A 94 -11.39 -1.53 7.73
CA VAL A 94 -10.77 -1.87 9.01
C VAL A 94 -11.72 -1.50 10.16
N ILE A 95 -12.02 -2.49 11.00
CA ILE A 95 -12.83 -2.30 12.21
C ILE A 95 -12.04 -2.51 13.50
N LYS A 96 -10.84 -3.11 13.41
CA LYS A 96 -9.95 -3.30 14.56
C LYS A 96 -8.49 -3.43 14.13
N LEU A 97 -7.61 -2.90 14.98
CA LEU A 97 -6.18 -3.04 14.91
C LEU A 97 -5.67 -3.63 16.25
N ALA A 98 -5.18 -4.87 16.22
CA ALA A 98 -4.68 -5.63 17.34
C ALA A 98 -3.14 -5.75 17.26
N LEU A 99 -2.47 -4.84 17.95
CA LEU A 99 -1.00 -4.70 17.97
C LEU A 99 -0.42 -4.87 19.38
N GLU A 100 -1.20 -5.43 20.29
CA GLU A 100 -0.79 -5.67 21.66
C GLU A 100 0.47 -6.54 21.73
N ASN A 101 1.38 -6.16 22.63
CA ASN A 101 2.65 -6.86 22.84
C ASN A 101 3.51 -7.03 21.58
N ASN A 102 3.37 -6.14 20.59
CA ASN A 102 4.08 -6.27 19.31
C ASN A 102 5.39 -5.46 19.21
N GLY A 103 5.82 -4.80 20.30
CA GLY A 103 7.10 -4.07 20.32
C GLY A 103 7.07 -2.69 19.64
N LEU A 104 5.89 -2.03 19.59
CA LEU A 104 5.73 -0.71 19.00
C LEU A 104 6.67 0.32 19.63
N SER A 105 7.30 1.15 18.79
CA SER A 105 8.19 2.22 19.21
C SER A 105 8.10 3.42 18.26
N GLY A 106 8.47 4.64 18.69
CA GLY A 106 8.60 5.77 17.75
C GLY A 106 7.33 6.55 17.40
N LEU A 107 6.18 6.23 18.00
CA LEU A 107 4.98 7.08 17.96
C LEU A 107 5.18 8.42 18.69
#